data_AF-A0A2U8WC49-F1
#
_entry.id   AF-A0A2U8WC49-F1
#
_cell.length_a   1.000
_cell.length_b   1.000
_cell.length_c   1.000
_cell.angle_alpha   90.00
_cell.angle_beta   90.00
_cell.angle_gamma   90.00
#
_symmetry.space_group_name_H-M   'P 1'
#
loop_
_entity.id
_entity.type
_entity.pdbx_description
1 polymer ?
#
loop_
_entity_poly.entity_id
_entity_poly.type
_entity_poly.pdbx_seq_one_letter_code
_entity_poly.pdbx_strand_id
1 'polypeptide(L)'
;MRRLGDSGTLGTGETSIASAATTNIGSLRTRDVLITGTTTITSFGTTPNRDYRLRFAASLTLTHNATSLILPGLANIVTAAGDCCLIESDVSGNHRVTSYQPADRTPKVPYITAAVVGNPGYRKWSNGLIEQWGTVAGNSAADVSVTFPTPFIGGVFSVQTSVQQPSTATTVLESANPYNLSLTGFSVAVRFVSGSSVARGGEGVHWFAVGN
;
A
#
# COMPACT_ATOMS: atom_id res chain seq x y z
N MET A 1 11.13 43.88 -41.42
CA MET A 1 9.70 43.79 -41.00
C MET A 1 9.19 42.39 -41.34
N ARG A 2 9.14 41.47 -40.37
CA ARG A 2 8.49 40.16 -40.50
C ARG A 2 7.54 40.03 -39.32
N ARG A 3 6.24 39.97 -39.62
CA ARG A 3 5.12 40.03 -38.68
C ARG A 3 5.28 38.97 -37.58
N LEU A 4 5.10 39.39 -36.32
CA LEU A 4 4.67 38.49 -35.25
C LEU A 4 3.38 37.82 -35.73
N GLY A 5 3.42 36.53 -35.99
CA GLY A 5 2.20 35.74 -36.07
C GLY A 5 1.61 35.71 -34.66
N ASP A 6 0.36 36.15 -34.54
CA ASP A 6 -0.47 35.94 -33.36
C ASP A 6 -0.39 34.45 -32.97
N SER A 7 0.45 34.14 -31.97
CA SER A 7 0.43 32.85 -31.31
C SER A 7 -0.83 32.85 -30.46
N GLY A 8 -1.96 32.51 -31.11
CA GLY A 8 -3.30 32.57 -30.54
C GLY A 8 -3.26 32.25 -29.05
N THR A 9 -3.57 33.27 -28.25
CA THR A 9 -3.46 33.20 -26.79
C THR A 9 -4.28 32.01 -26.31
N LEU A 10 -3.62 31.03 -25.69
CA LEU A 10 -4.30 29.93 -25.03
C LEU A 10 -5.16 30.55 -23.91
N GLY A 11 -6.44 30.18 -23.83
CA GLY A 11 -7.33 30.66 -22.78
C GLY A 11 -6.76 30.35 -21.39
N THR A 12 -6.83 31.31 -20.47
CA THR A 12 -6.23 31.22 -19.12
C THR A 12 -7.10 30.48 -18.10
N GLY A 13 -8.01 29.61 -18.54
CA GLY A 13 -8.96 28.89 -17.68
C GLY A 13 -9.19 27.44 -18.11
N GLU A 14 -9.65 26.62 -17.16
CA GLU A 14 -10.06 25.23 -17.39
C GLU A 14 -11.40 25.19 -18.14
N THR A 15 -11.47 24.44 -19.24
CA THR A 15 -12.72 24.27 -20.00
C THR A 15 -13.26 22.86 -19.80
N SER A 16 -14.57 22.73 -19.62
CA SER A 16 -15.21 21.42 -19.51
C SER A 16 -15.62 20.85 -20.87
N ILE A 17 -15.51 19.54 -21.01
CA ILE A 17 -16.03 18.77 -22.15
C ILE A 17 -16.61 17.46 -21.64
N ALA A 18 -17.75 17.03 -22.18
CA ALA A 18 -18.33 15.73 -21.85
C ALA A 18 -17.55 14.59 -22.53
N SER A 19 -17.35 13.50 -21.81
CA SER A 19 -16.71 12.28 -22.30
C SER A 19 -17.58 11.62 -23.37
N ALA A 20 -16.93 11.21 -24.45
CA ALA A 20 -17.48 10.37 -25.50
C ALA A 20 -16.39 9.38 -25.97
N ALA A 21 -16.77 8.39 -26.79
CA ALA A 21 -15.81 7.44 -27.37
C ALA A 21 -14.62 8.16 -28.04
N THR A 22 -14.90 9.27 -28.75
CA THR A 22 -13.91 10.25 -29.19
C THR A 22 -14.18 11.58 -28.48
N THR A 23 -13.37 11.92 -27.50
CA THR A 23 -13.46 13.18 -26.75
C THR A 23 -12.49 14.19 -27.34
N ASN A 24 -12.93 14.99 -28.32
CA ASN A 24 -12.05 15.88 -29.10
C ASN A 24 -11.57 17.11 -28.30
N ILE A 25 -10.58 16.91 -27.42
CA ILE A 25 -9.95 17.98 -26.62
C ILE A 25 -9.20 18.99 -27.49
N GLY A 26 -8.82 18.58 -28.70
CA GLY A 26 -8.17 19.41 -29.69
C GLY A 26 -8.99 20.58 -30.24
N SER A 27 -10.31 20.49 -30.11
CA SER A 27 -11.22 21.56 -30.49
C SER A 27 -11.25 22.72 -29.48
N LEU A 28 -10.71 22.49 -28.28
CA LEU A 28 -10.71 23.47 -27.20
C LEU A 28 -9.58 24.48 -27.38
N ARG A 29 -9.82 25.72 -26.93
CA ARG A 29 -8.84 26.82 -26.96
C ARG A 29 -8.02 26.93 -25.66
N THR A 30 -7.99 25.86 -24.86
CA THR A 30 -7.25 25.77 -23.59
C THR A 30 -6.46 24.47 -23.54
N ARG A 31 -5.45 24.42 -22.67
CA ARG A 31 -4.69 23.20 -22.36
C ARG A 31 -5.20 22.49 -21.11
N ASP A 32 -5.91 23.20 -20.23
CA ASP A 32 -6.45 22.64 -19.00
C ASP A 32 -7.92 22.27 -19.24
N VAL A 33 -8.24 20.99 -19.12
CA VAL A 33 -9.52 20.44 -19.54
C VAL A 33 -10.14 19.60 -18.43
N LEU A 34 -11.37 19.95 -18.07
CA LEU A 34 -12.21 19.12 -17.19
C LEU A 34 -13.02 18.14 -18.03
N ILE A 35 -12.70 16.86 -17.94
CA ILE A 35 -13.52 15.80 -18.53
C ILE A 35 -14.71 15.55 -17.61
N THR A 36 -15.89 15.82 -18.13
CA THR A 36 -17.19 15.57 -17.48
C THR A 36 -17.83 14.32 -18.07
N GLY A 37 -18.80 13.71 -17.38
CA GLY A 37 -19.45 12.47 -17.85
C GLY A 37 -18.70 11.19 -17.50
N THR A 38 -19.28 10.05 -17.90
CA THR A 38 -18.87 8.71 -17.48
C THR A 38 -18.66 7.74 -18.66
N THR A 39 -18.66 8.26 -19.89
CA THR A 39 -18.54 7.45 -21.10
C THR A 39 -17.08 7.03 -21.29
N THR A 40 -16.86 5.76 -21.64
CA THR A 40 -15.54 5.25 -22.02
C THR A 40 -14.92 6.07 -23.15
N ILE A 41 -13.67 6.48 -22.97
CA ILE A 41 -12.90 7.23 -23.97
C ILE A 41 -11.90 6.29 -24.62
N THR A 42 -11.98 6.20 -25.95
CA THR A 42 -11.04 5.43 -26.79
C THR A 42 -10.08 6.33 -27.57
N SER A 43 -10.37 7.62 -27.67
CA SER A 43 -9.55 8.60 -28.39
C SER A 43 -9.81 10.03 -27.89
N PHE A 44 -8.78 10.87 -27.95
CA PHE A 44 -8.87 12.32 -27.70
C PHE A 44 -9.01 13.17 -28.98
N GLY A 45 -9.29 12.52 -30.11
CA GLY A 45 -9.27 13.13 -31.43
C GLY A 45 -7.87 13.05 -32.07
N THR A 46 -7.62 13.98 -33.00
CA THR A 46 -6.33 14.09 -33.70
C THR A 46 -5.89 15.54 -33.65
N THR A 47 -4.90 15.84 -32.80
CA THR A 47 -4.23 17.14 -32.80
C THR A 47 -2.74 16.95 -32.69
N PRO A 48 -1.97 17.23 -33.75
CA PRO A 48 -0.52 17.07 -33.70
C PRO A 48 0.19 18.07 -32.78
N ASN A 49 1.24 17.61 -32.10
CA ASN A 49 2.20 18.43 -31.33
C ASN A 49 1.57 19.39 -30.30
N ARG A 50 0.69 18.86 -29.43
CA ARG A 50 -0.02 19.55 -28.35
C ARG A 50 0.09 18.80 -27.03
N ASP A 51 0.06 19.57 -25.95
CA ASP A 51 0.02 19.05 -24.58
C ASP A 51 -1.22 19.55 -23.85
N TYR A 52 -1.81 18.68 -23.04
CA TYR A 52 -3.01 18.96 -22.23
C TYR A 52 -2.83 18.46 -20.80
N ARG A 53 -3.48 19.17 -19.85
CA ARG A 53 -3.71 18.70 -18.49
C ARG A 53 -5.19 18.38 -18.36
N LEU A 54 -5.50 17.12 -18.07
CA LEU A 54 -6.88 16.71 -17.86
C LEU A 54 -7.14 16.51 -16.37
N ARG A 55 -8.37 16.82 -15.96
CA ARG A 55 -8.96 16.43 -14.68
C ARG A 55 -10.28 15.73 -14.93
N PHE A 56 -10.58 14.68 -14.18
CA PHE A 56 -11.82 13.90 -14.33
C PHE A 56 -12.85 14.30 -13.25
N ALA A 57 -14.08 14.61 -13.66
CA ALA A 57 -15.17 14.95 -12.74
C ALA A 57 -15.91 13.71 -12.19
N ALA A 58 -15.79 12.57 -12.87
CA ALA A 58 -16.46 11.32 -12.52
C ALA A 58 -15.66 10.12 -13.03
N SER A 59 -16.10 8.91 -12.68
CA SER A 59 -15.47 7.68 -13.15
C SER A 59 -15.83 7.36 -14.60
N LEU A 60 -14.81 7.05 -15.40
CA LEU A 60 -14.88 6.51 -16.75
C LEU A 60 -13.66 5.64 -17.03
N THR A 61 -13.69 4.89 -18.13
CA THR A 61 -12.55 4.10 -18.59
C THR A 61 -11.83 4.82 -19.74
N LEU A 62 -10.51 5.00 -19.60
CA LEU A 62 -9.61 5.26 -20.72
C LEU A 62 -9.17 3.91 -21.29
N THR A 63 -9.49 3.65 -22.56
CA THR A 63 -9.13 2.41 -23.24
C THR A 63 -7.76 2.55 -23.89
N HIS A 64 -6.82 1.69 -23.52
CA HIS A 64 -5.50 1.68 -24.14
C HIS A 64 -5.58 1.22 -25.60
N ASN A 65 -4.92 1.98 -26.48
CA ASN A 65 -4.57 1.58 -27.83
C ASN A 65 -3.07 1.81 -28.07
N ALA A 66 -2.37 0.83 -28.62
CA ALA A 66 -0.92 0.90 -28.83
C ALA A 66 -0.46 2.00 -29.82
N THR A 67 -1.39 2.57 -30.59
CA THR A 67 -1.11 3.60 -31.60
C THR A 67 -1.75 4.94 -31.25
N SER A 68 -3.06 4.98 -31.01
CA SER A 68 -3.82 6.24 -30.93
C SER A 68 -3.99 6.82 -29.53
N LEU A 69 -4.04 5.98 -28.49
CA LEU A 69 -4.19 6.37 -27.09
C LEU A 69 -3.32 5.49 -26.19
N ILE A 70 -2.08 5.93 -25.99
CA ILE A 70 -1.06 5.18 -25.27
C ILE A 70 -1.12 5.56 -23.79
N LEU A 71 -1.44 4.59 -22.93
CA LEU A 71 -1.58 4.78 -21.49
C LEU A 71 -0.37 4.23 -20.73
N PRO A 72 0.00 4.79 -19.56
CA PRO A 72 1.02 4.22 -18.71
C PRO A 72 0.62 2.82 -18.25
N GLY A 73 1.58 1.89 -18.23
CA GLY A 73 1.33 0.50 -17.87
C GLY A 73 0.69 -0.36 -18.97
N LEU A 74 0.47 0.18 -20.18
CA LEU A 74 -0.08 -0.55 -21.34
C LEU A 74 -1.42 -1.26 -21.05
N ALA A 75 -2.24 -0.67 -20.17
CA ALA A 75 -3.53 -1.22 -19.76
C ALA A 75 -4.57 -0.10 -19.69
N ASN A 76 -5.86 -0.50 -19.72
CA ASN A 76 -6.96 0.43 -19.50
C ASN A 76 -6.84 1.07 -18.11
N ILE A 77 -7.18 2.36 -18.02
CA ILE A 77 -7.22 3.09 -16.76
C ILE A 77 -8.67 3.41 -16.45
N VAL A 78 -9.16 2.92 -15.31
CA VAL A 78 -10.43 3.37 -14.73
C VAL A 78 -10.14 4.59 -13.88
N THR A 79 -10.78 5.70 -14.22
CA THR A 79 -10.63 6.99 -13.53
C THR A 79 -11.60 7.11 -12.36
N ALA A 80 -11.32 8.03 -11.46
CA ALA A 80 -12.20 8.50 -10.41
C ALA A 80 -12.31 10.04 -10.43
N ALA A 81 -13.31 10.57 -9.71
CA ALA A 81 -13.45 12.01 -9.55
C ALA A 81 -12.21 12.62 -8.87
N GLY A 82 -11.66 13.66 -9.50
CA GLY A 82 -10.46 14.35 -9.05
C GLY A 82 -9.14 13.82 -9.64
N ASP A 83 -9.15 12.68 -10.32
CA ASP A 83 -7.95 12.16 -10.98
C ASP A 83 -7.44 13.16 -12.04
N CYS A 84 -6.13 13.24 -12.21
CA CYS A 84 -5.48 14.13 -13.16
C CYS A 84 -4.51 13.37 -14.07
N CYS A 85 -4.36 13.81 -15.32
CA CYS A 85 -3.33 13.27 -16.19
C CYS A 85 -2.70 14.34 -17.11
N LEU A 86 -1.44 14.10 -17.48
CA LEU A 86 -0.73 14.87 -18.50
C LEU A 86 -0.73 14.08 -19.80
N ILE A 87 -1.08 14.74 -20.90
CA ILE A 87 -1.18 14.15 -22.22
C ILE A 87 -0.36 14.97 -23.20
N GLU A 88 0.38 14.28 -24.06
CA GLU A 88 1.12 14.85 -25.17
C GLU A 88 0.70 14.14 -26.46
N SER A 89 0.69 14.84 -27.58
CA SER A 89 0.38 14.25 -28.88
C SER A 89 1.58 14.28 -29.83
N ASP A 90 1.79 13.21 -30.59
CA ASP A 90 2.86 13.14 -31.58
C ASP A 90 2.57 13.94 -32.87
N VAL A 91 3.46 13.83 -33.85
CA VAL A 91 3.31 14.48 -35.17
C VAL A 91 2.11 13.96 -35.99
N SER A 92 1.66 12.75 -35.70
CA SER A 92 0.46 12.16 -36.32
C SER A 92 -0.82 12.52 -35.56
N GLY A 93 -0.70 13.21 -34.42
CA GLY A 93 -1.80 13.56 -33.55
C GLY A 93 -2.31 12.42 -32.68
N ASN A 94 -1.52 11.34 -32.50
CA ASN A 94 -1.83 10.31 -31.52
C ASN A 94 -1.49 10.77 -30.12
N HIS A 95 -2.29 10.38 -29.14
CA HIS A 95 -2.15 10.86 -27.77
C HIS A 95 -1.44 9.83 -26.88
N ARG A 96 -0.47 10.30 -26.11
CA ARG A 96 0.22 9.54 -25.06
C ARG A 96 -0.02 10.21 -23.72
N VAL A 97 -0.52 9.45 -22.75
CA VAL A 97 -0.59 9.88 -21.36
C VAL A 97 0.80 9.69 -20.75
N THR A 98 1.48 10.78 -20.42
CA THR A 98 2.85 10.77 -19.87
C THR A 98 2.87 10.64 -18.36
N SER A 99 1.80 11.08 -17.69
CA SER A 99 1.62 10.92 -16.25
C SER A 99 0.14 10.78 -15.91
N TYR A 100 -0.16 9.88 -15.00
CA TYR A 100 -1.49 9.70 -14.42
C TYR A 100 -1.38 9.75 -12.90
N GLN A 101 -2.11 10.67 -12.28
CA GLN A 101 -2.12 10.88 -10.83
C GLN A 101 -3.56 10.67 -10.32
N PRO A 102 -3.81 9.56 -9.60
CA PRO A 102 -5.06 9.40 -8.88
C PRO A 102 -5.22 10.50 -7.81
N ALA A 103 -6.45 10.96 -7.61
CA ALA A 103 -6.80 11.83 -6.47
C ALA A 103 -6.65 11.08 -5.15
N ASP A 104 -7.03 9.80 -5.14
CA ASP A 104 -6.79 8.93 -4.00
C ASP A 104 -5.29 8.61 -3.90
N ARG A 105 -4.66 9.15 -2.86
CA ARG A 105 -3.25 8.91 -2.53
C ARG A 105 -3.07 7.81 -1.49
N THR A 106 -4.11 7.04 -1.17
CA THR A 106 -3.92 5.86 -0.35
C THR A 106 -2.92 4.94 -1.04
N PRO A 107 -1.82 4.55 -0.36
CA PRO A 107 -0.88 3.61 -0.94
C PRO A 107 -1.62 2.35 -1.35
N LYS A 108 -1.48 1.94 -2.60
CA LYS A 108 -2.07 0.67 -3.10
C LYS A 108 -1.44 -0.57 -2.46
N VAL A 109 -0.36 -0.39 -1.69
CA VAL A 109 0.33 -1.44 -0.94
C VAL A 109 0.11 -1.25 0.56
N PRO A 110 0.09 -2.34 1.36
CA PRO A 110 -0.01 -2.22 2.82
C PRO A 110 1.08 -1.30 3.38
N TYR A 111 0.70 -0.42 4.29
CA TYR A 111 1.60 0.52 4.96
C TYR A 111 1.39 0.48 6.48
N ILE A 112 2.38 0.92 7.24
CA ILE A 112 2.31 0.95 8.71
C ILE A 112 1.41 2.11 9.14
N THR A 113 0.37 1.81 9.92
CA THR A 113 -0.57 2.79 10.47
C THR A 113 -0.22 3.22 11.90
N ALA A 114 0.44 2.34 12.65
CA ALA A 114 0.97 2.63 13.99
C ALA A 114 2.13 1.69 14.33
N ALA A 115 3.10 2.16 15.10
CA ALA A 115 4.20 1.31 15.56
C ALA A 115 4.82 1.82 16.87
N VAL A 116 5.34 0.88 17.66
CA VAL A 116 6.28 1.13 18.74
C VAL A 116 7.50 0.26 18.50
N VAL A 117 8.64 0.89 18.21
CA VAL A 117 9.93 0.20 17.99
C VAL A 117 10.66 0.13 19.33
N GLY A 118 10.20 -0.79 20.18
CA GLY A 118 10.75 -1.01 21.52
C GLY A 118 10.72 -2.48 21.91
N ASN A 119 10.97 -2.75 23.19
CA ASN A 119 10.86 -4.08 23.79
C ASN A 119 9.93 -4.03 25.02
N PRO A 120 8.69 -4.55 24.94
CA PRO A 120 8.06 -5.11 23.74
C PRO A 120 7.69 -4.02 22.71
N GLY A 121 7.47 -4.43 21.46
CA GLY A 121 7.13 -3.55 20.34
C GLY A 121 6.05 -4.12 19.44
N TYR A 122 5.51 -3.30 18.54
CA TYR A 122 4.51 -3.71 17.56
C TYR A 122 4.50 -2.86 16.28
N ARG A 123 3.86 -3.39 15.23
CA ARG A 123 3.41 -2.70 14.02
C ARG A 123 1.98 -3.07 13.68
N LYS A 124 1.16 -2.07 13.33
CA LYS A 124 -0.17 -2.25 12.73
C LYS A 124 -0.09 -1.86 11.26
N TRP A 125 -0.71 -2.66 10.41
CA TRP A 125 -0.72 -2.48 8.97
C TRP A 125 -2.10 -2.01 8.48
N SER A 126 -2.13 -1.28 7.38
CA SER A 126 -3.37 -0.73 6.80
C SER A 126 -4.36 -1.80 6.33
N ASN A 127 -3.90 -3.04 6.14
CA ASN A 127 -4.74 -4.19 5.81
C ASN A 127 -5.29 -4.92 7.06
N GLY A 128 -5.08 -4.39 8.26
CA GLY A 128 -5.53 -4.96 9.52
C GLY A 128 -4.58 -5.96 10.17
N LEU A 129 -3.47 -6.32 9.53
CA LEU A 129 -2.45 -7.18 10.15
C LEU A 129 -1.76 -6.46 11.31
N ILE A 130 -1.45 -7.19 12.38
CA ILE A 130 -0.68 -6.72 13.52
C ILE A 130 0.48 -7.69 13.73
N GLU A 131 1.68 -7.16 13.92
CA GLU A 131 2.88 -7.89 14.31
C GLU A 131 3.38 -7.34 15.64
N GLN A 132 3.74 -8.22 16.58
CA GLN A 132 4.19 -7.84 17.92
C GLN A 132 5.40 -8.69 18.32
N TRP A 133 6.32 -8.12 19.09
CA TRP A 133 7.52 -8.81 19.54
C TRP A 133 7.95 -8.35 20.92
N GLY A 134 8.81 -9.14 21.55
CA GLY A 134 9.53 -8.70 22.73
C GLY A 134 10.29 -9.80 23.44
N THR A 135 10.70 -9.48 24.66
CA THR A 135 11.23 -10.44 25.63
C THR A 135 10.43 -10.40 26.92
N VAL A 136 10.46 -11.52 27.66
CA VAL A 136 9.91 -11.61 29.00
C VAL A 136 10.91 -12.32 29.90
N ALA A 137 11.03 -11.84 31.14
CA ALA A 137 11.91 -12.45 32.14
C ALA A 137 11.45 -13.88 32.47
N GLY A 138 12.41 -14.76 32.74
CA GLY A 138 12.14 -16.14 33.11
C GLY A 138 11.64 -16.29 34.54
N ASN A 139 11.06 -17.45 34.84
CA ASN A 139 10.54 -17.78 36.16
C ASN A 139 10.70 -19.28 36.45
N SER A 140 11.54 -19.64 37.43
CA SER A 140 11.77 -21.05 37.80
C SER A 140 10.62 -21.65 38.62
N ALA A 141 9.70 -20.84 39.15
CA ALA A 141 8.61 -21.27 40.02
C ALA A 141 7.28 -21.48 39.27
N ALA A 142 7.09 -20.87 38.10
CA ALA A 142 5.85 -20.91 37.34
C ALA A 142 6.07 -20.71 35.84
N ASP A 143 5.07 -21.02 35.03
CA ASP A 143 5.08 -20.67 33.61
C ASP A 143 5.02 -19.16 33.40
N VAL A 144 5.68 -18.67 32.36
CA VAL A 144 5.85 -17.24 32.11
C VAL A 144 4.64 -16.70 31.36
N SER A 145 4.12 -15.54 31.74
CA SER A 145 3.01 -14.88 31.05
C SER A 145 3.52 -13.71 30.22
N VAL A 146 3.09 -13.63 28.96
CA VAL A 146 3.38 -12.54 28.03
C VAL A 146 2.11 -11.73 27.81
N THR A 147 2.20 -10.41 27.99
CA THR A 147 1.15 -9.47 27.63
C THR A 147 1.55 -8.76 26.34
N PHE A 148 0.65 -8.74 25.35
CA PHE A 148 0.87 -8.01 24.11
C PHE A 148 0.79 -6.49 24.35
N PRO A 149 1.68 -5.68 23.75
CA PRO A 149 1.64 -4.22 23.90
C PRO A 149 0.37 -3.58 23.30
N THR A 150 -0.28 -4.24 22.35
CA THR A 150 -1.65 -3.91 21.90
C THR A 150 -2.47 -5.19 21.79
N PRO A 151 -3.75 -5.20 22.18
CA PRO A 151 -4.60 -6.34 21.87
C PRO A 151 -4.67 -6.58 20.36
N PHE A 152 -4.71 -7.85 19.95
CA PHE A 152 -5.24 -8.26 18.66
C PHE A 152 -6.76 -8.05 18.64
N ILE A 153 -7.35 -7.78 17.48
CA ILE A 153 -8.76 -7.42 17.33
C ILE A 153 -9.62 -8.65 17.02
N GLY A 154 -9.18 -9.49 16.08
CA GLY A 154 -9.92 -10.65 15.58
C GLY A 154 -9.28 -11.98 15.95
N GLY A 155 -7.95 -12.04 16.09
CA GLY A 155 -7.28 -13.28 16.47
C GLY A 155 -5.77 -13.21 16.44
N VAL A 156 -5.15 -14.17 17.14
CA VAL A 156 -3.71 -14.45 17.05
C VAL A 156 -3.51 -15.60 16.08
N PHE A 157 -2.82 -15.35 14.98
CA PHE A 157 -2.60 -16.35 13.92
C PHE A 157 -1.40 -17.23 14.21
N SER A 158 -0.34 -16.67 14.78
CA SER A 158 0.86 -17.41 15.15
C SER A 158 1.61 -16.72 16.27
N VAL A 159 2.23 -17.55 17.13
CA VAL A 159 3.18 -17.13 18.16
C VAL A 159 4.41 -18.03 18.04
N GLN A 160 5.58 -17.41 17.99
CA GLN A 160 6.87 -18.08 18.01
C GLN A 160 7.63 -17.63 19.25
N THR A 161 8.24 -18.59 19.94
CA THR A 161 9.04 -18.35 21.14
C THR A 161 10.39 -19.04 21.04
N SER A 162 11.41 -18.44 21.62
CA SER A 162 12.71 -19.06 21.83
C SER A 162 13.27 -18.71 23.20
N VAL A 163 14.06 -19.61 23.76
CA VAL A 163 14.76 -19.38 25.02
C VAL A 163 15.82 -18.30 24.81
N GLN A 164 15.89 -17.34 25.73
CA GLN A 164 16.79 -16.18 25.61
C GLN A 164 18.26 -16.55 25.83
N GLN A 165 18.55 -17.39 26.84
CA GLN A 165 19.91 -17.86 27.13
C GLN A 165 19.89 -19.37 27.42
N PRO A 166 19.83 -20.23 26.38
CA PRO A 166 19.83 -21.66 26.60
C PRO A 166 21.14 -22.14 27.23
N SER A 167 21.05 -23.15 28.10
CA SER A 167 22.23 -23.83 28.68
C SER A 167 23.22 -24.30 27.62
N THR A 168 24.52 -24.16 27.91
CA THR A 168 25.62 -24.67 27.07
C THR A 168 26.06 -26.09 27.43
N ALA A 169 25.43 -26.70 28.45
CA ALA A 169 25.74 -28.06 28.85
C ALA A 169 25.30 -29.07 27.78
N THR A 170 26.17 -30.02 27.44
CA THR A 170 25.90 -31.04 26.40
C THR A 170 24.79 -32.03 26.76
N THR A 171 24.35 -32.03 28.01
CA THR A 171 23.30 -32.91 28.54
C THR A 171 21.98 -32.19 28.75
N VAL A 172 21.89 -30.89 28.42
CA VAL A 172 20.70 -30.07 28.64
C VAL A 172 20.10 -29.63 27.31
N LEU A 173 18.79 -29.84 27.16
CA LEU A 173 18.00 -29.31 26.06
C LEU A 173 16.87 -28.45 26.62
N GLU A 174 16.73 -27.22 26.13
CA GLU A 174 15.70 -26.29 26.60
C GLU A 174 14.70 -25.94 25.49
N SER A 175 13.46 -25.71 25.90
CA SER A 175 12.38 -25.32 25.00
C SER A 175 11.48 -24.28 25.67
N ALA A 176 10.96 -23.37 24.85
CA ALA A 176 9.94 -22.39 25.23
C ALA A 176 8.72 -22.66 24.36
N ASN A 177 7.62 -23.12 24.97
CA ASN A 177 6.42 -23.55 24.24
C ASN A 177 5.25 -22.63 24.59
N PRO A 178 4.67 -21.87 23.63
CA PRO A 178 3.55 -20.99 23.90
C PRO A 178 2.25 -21.79 24.01
N TYR A 179 1.36 -21.36 24.90
CA TYR A 179 0.03 -21.94 25.10
C TYR A 179 -0.94 -20.89 25.65
N ASN A 180 -2.23 -21.22 25.74
CA ASN A 180 -3.29 -20.31 26.21
C ASN A 180 -3.30 -18.95 25.49
N LEU A 181 -3.26 -18.98 24.15
CA LEU A 181 -3.31 -17.76 23.35
C LEU A 181 -4.65 -17.03 23.55
N SER A 182 -4.58 -15.72 23.71
CA SER A 182 -5.72 -14.81 23.79
C SER A 182 -5.40 -13.54 23.00
N LEU A 183 -6.39 -12.67 22.83
CA LEU A 183 -6.19 -11.38 22.16
C LEU A 183 -5.21 -10.46 22.88
N THR A 184 -4.98 -10.66 24.19
CA THR A 184 -4.18 -9.78 25.04
C THR A 184 -2.84 -10.38 25.46
N GLY A 185 -2.60 -11.66 25.19
CA GLY A 185 -1.38 -12.33 25.63
C GLY A 185 -1.46 -13.84 25.52
N PHE A 186 -0.42 -14.50 26.04
CA PHE A 186 -0.29 -15.95 26.08
C PHE A 186 0.63 -16.37 27.24
N SER A 187 0.66 -17.66 27.54
CA SER A 187 1.58 -18.25 28.52
C SER A 187 2.68 -19.04 27.80
N VAL A 188 3.84 -19.19 28.43
CA VAL A 188 4.99 -19.94 27.90
C VAL A 188 5.47 -20.96 28.92
N ALA A 189 5.45 -22.22 28.52
CA ALA A 189 6.04 -23.31 29.26
C ALA A 189 7.52 -23.44 28.89
N VAL A 190 8.38 -22.87 29.73
CA VAL A 190 9.83 -23.04 29.63
C VAL A 190 10.21 -24.35 30.33
N ARG A 191 10.76 -25.29 29.59
CA ARG A 191 11.14 -26.62 30.09
C ARG A 191 12.54 -26.95 29.65
N PHE A 192 13.28 -27.65 30.51
CA PHE A 192 14.53 -28.27 30.13
C PHE A 192 14.49 -29.78 30.40
N VAL A 193 15.22 -30.52 29.59
CA VAL A 193 15.56 -31.92 29.81
C VAL A 193 17.02 -31.97 30.22
N SER A 194 17.33 -32.65 31.32
CA SER A 194 18.70 -32.97 31.70
C SER A 194 18.83 -34.46 31.97
N GLY A 195 19.59 -35.15 31.11
CA GLY A 195 19.63 -36.61 31.09
C GLY A 195 18.24 -37.21 30.85
N SER A 196 17.68 -37.90 31.86
CA SER A 196 16.37 -38.56 31.78
C SER A 196 15.24 -37.80 32.49
N SER A 197 15.49 -36.59 32.97
CA SER A 197 14.52 -35.80 33.75
C SER A 197 14.05 -34.57 32.99
N VAL A 198 12.78 -34.19 33.18
CA VAL A 198 12.19 -32.94 32.68
C VAL A 198 11.86 -32.04 33.85
N ALA A 199 12.23 -30.76 33.77
CA ALA A 199 11.96 -29.77 34.81
C ALA A 199 11.61 -28.40 34.21
N ARG A 200 11.17 -27.47 35.08
CA ARG A 200 10.88 -26.08 34.70
C ARG A 200 12.20 -25.32 34.50
N GLY A 201 12.35 -24.65 33.37
CA GLY A 201 13.47 -23.75 33.11
C GLY A 201 13.20 -22.35 33.66
N GLY A 202 14.22 -21.73 34.24
CA GLY A 202 14.17 -20.36 34.75
C GLY A 202 14.49 -19.28 33.72
N GLU A 203 14.71 -19.68 32.46
CA GLU A 203 15.21 -18.80 31.41
C GLU A 203 14.16 -17.82 30.88
N GLY A 204 14.65 -16.65 30.45
CA GLY A 204 13.85 -15.67 29.72
C GLY A 204 13.44 -16.17 28.34
N VAL A 205 12.46 -15.49 27.73
CA VAL A 205 11.90 -15.89 26.43
C VAL A 205 11.88 -14.70 25.48
N HIS A 206 12.42 -14.89 24.28
CA HIS A 206 12.11 -14.06 23.12
C HIS A 206 10.80 -14.53 22.48
N TRP A 207 9.99 -13.59 22.01
CA TRP A 207 8.73 -13.93 21.35
C TRP A 207 8.41 -13.00 20.18
N PHE A 208 7.69 -13.56 19.22
CA PHE A 208 7.08 -12.86 18.09
C PHE A 208 5.66 -13.39 17.89
N ALA A 209 4.71 -12.51 17.61
CA ALA A 209 3.32 -12.85 17.38
C ALA A 209 2.75 -12.06 16.19
N VAL A 210 1.86 -12.69 15.44
CA VAL A 210 1.13 -12.07 14.32
C VAL A 210 -0.35 -12.41 14.39
N GLY A 211 -1.20 -11.48 13.98
CA GLY A 211 -2.65 -11.58 14.07
C GLY A 211 -3.35 -10.39 13.42
N ASN A 212 -4.63 -10.21 13.71
CA ASN A 212 -5.39 -9.00 13.35
C ASN A 212 -6.21 -8.51 14.53
#